data_AF-A0A356R427-F1
#
_entry.id   AF-A0A356R427-F1
#
_cell.length_a   1.000
_cell.length_b   1.000
_cell.length_c   1.000
_cell.angle_alpha   90.00
_cell.angle_beta   90.00
_cell.angle_gamma   90.00
#
_symmetry.space_group_name_H-M   'P 1'
#
loop_
_entity.id
_entity.type
_entity.pdbx_description
1 polymer ?
#
loop_
_entity_poly.entity_id
_entity_poly.type
_entity_poly.pdbx_seq_one_letter_code
_entity_poly.pdbx_strand_id
1 'polypeptide(L)'
;MKKGKLNIAPGLPTADISRIQESFGMLAAHAEQMVSRFYNVLFDKFPEFQTFFPQSQLSQQHAAFLRGLHTLVLGIENPQELRSTLVQLGERHQRYGIKNKHYPPVVYALMHFLTEFGGDGI
;
A
#
# COMPACT_ATOMS: atom_id res chain seq x y z
N MET A 1 -15.41 -11.92 -19.41
CA MET A 1 -14.19 -11.58 -18.63
C MET A 1 -13.66 -12.84 -17.96
N LYS A 2 -12.43 -13.27 -18.28
CA LYS A 2 -11.80 -14.43 -17.63
C LYS A 2 -11.40 -14.02 -16.20
N LYS A 3 -11.97 -14.70 -15.19
CA LYS A 3 -11.59 -14.55 -13.78
C LYS A 3 -10.13 -15.01 -13.64
N GLY A 4 -9.17 -14.08 -13.71
CA GLY A 4 -7.78 -14.36 -13.41
C GLY A 4 -7.68 -14.91 -11.99
N LYS A 5 -7.21 -16.14 -11.83
CA LYS A 5 -6.82 -16.66 -10.52
C LYS A 5 -5.62 -15.82 -10.10
N LEU A 6 -5.79 -14.94 -9.11
CA LEU A 6 -4.65 -14.35 -8.42
C LEU A 6 -3.81 -15.51 -7.90
N ASN A 7 -2.62 -15.67 -8.45
CA ASN A 7 -1.64 -16.63 -7.97
C ASN A 7 -0.95 -15.97 -6.77
N ILE A 8 -1.63 -15.98 -5.62
CA ILE A 8 -0.96 -15.67 -4.35
C ILE A 8 0.02 -16.83 -4.16
N ALA A 9 1.33 -16.55 -4.12
CA ALA A 9 2.34 -17.57 -3.85
C ALA A 9 1.95 -18.37 -2.59
N PRO A 10 2.37 -19.65 -2.45
CA PRO A 10 2.32 -20.32 -1.14
C PRO A 10 2.86 -19.34 -0.09
N GLY A 11 2.12 -19.19 1.01
CA GLY A 11 2.23 -18.05 1.92
C GLY A 11 3.67 -17.67 2.23
N LEU A 12 3.92 -16.37 2.39
CA LEU A 12 5.21 -15.85 2.85
C LEU A 12 5.73 -16.69 4.03
N PRO A 13 7.05 -16.96 4.13
CA PRO A 13 7.61 -17.64 5.28
C PRO A 13 7.11 -16.98 6.58
N THR A 14 6.79 -17.76 7.61
CA THR A 14 6.26 -17.23 8.89
C THR A 14 7.18 -16.16 9.48
N ALA A 15 8.51 -16.33 9.35
CA ALA A 15 9.47 -15.33 9.78
C ALA A 15 9.33 -13.97 9.05
N ASP A 16 8.98 -13.99 7.77
CA ASP A 16 8.77 -12.75 6.99
C ASP A 16 7.43 -12.11 7.35
N ILE A 17 6.40 -12.92 7.61
CA ILE A 17 5.11 -12.44 8.14
C ILE A 17 5.32 -11.70 9.47
N SER A 18 6.04 -12.31 10.41
CA SER A 18 6.34 -11.69 11.71
C SER A 18 7.12 -10.39 11.55
N ARG A 19 8.16 -10.35 10.70
CA ARG A 19 8.91 -9.12 10.42
C ARG A 19 8.04 -8.02 9.83
N ILE A 20 7.14 -8.35 8.90
CA ILE A 20 6.21 -7.38 8.31
C ILE A 20 5.26 -6.82 9.38
N GLN A 21 4.71 -7.68 10.24
CA GLN A 21 3.81 -7.25 11.32
C GLN A 21 4.54 -6.40 12.37
N GLU A 22 5.74 -6.79 12.79
CA GLU A 22 6.57 -6.05 13.75
C GLU A 22 6.98 -4.68 13.21
N SER A 23 7.54 -4.64 12.00
CA SER A 23 7.92 -3.38 11.34
C SER A 23 6.72 -2.46 11.14
N PHE A 24 5.57 -2.98 10.72
CA PHE A 24 4.35 -2.19 10.61
C PHE A 24 3.84 -1.68 11.96
N GLY A 25 3.98 -2.49 13.03
CA GLY A 25 3.63 -2.11 14.40
C GLY A 25 4.46 -0.93 14.91
N MET A 26 5.77 -0.92 14.65
CA MET A 26 6.67 0.20 15.00
C MET A 26 6.27 1.51 14.31
N LEU A 27 5.75 1.39 13.09
CA LEU A 27 5.33 2.51 12.26
C LEU A 27 3.98 3.13 12.71
N ALA A 28 3.19 2.45 13.53
CA ALA A 28 1.85 2.90 13.93
C ALA A 28 1.86 4.27 14.63
N ALA A 29 2.87 4.55 15.46
CA ALA A 29 3.01 5.83 16.16
C ALA A 29 3.24 7.03 15.22
N HIS A 30 3.70 6.77 13.99
CA HIS A 30 4.04 7.79 13.00
C HIS A 30 3.13 7.75 11.76
N ALA A 31 2.03 6.99 11.80
CA ALA A 31 1.21 6.67 10.63
C ALA A 31 0.77 7.90 9.82
N GLU A 32 0.33 8.99 10.47
CA GLU A 32 -0.06 10.23 9.78
C GLU A 32 1.11 10.95 9.11
N GLN A 33 2.26 11.02 9.79
CA GLN A 33 3.47 11.63 9.24
C GLN A 33 4.00 10.81 8.06
N MET A 34 3.96 9.49 8.18
CA MET A 34 4.41 8.58 7.13
C MET A 34 3.55 8.67 5.87
N VAL A 35 2.22 8.69 6.01
CA VAL A 35 1.35 8.77 4.83
C VAL A 35 1.48 10.13 4.15
N SER A 36 1.65 11.21 4.92
CA SER A 36 1.98 12.53 4.38
C SER A 36 3.31 12.48 3.61
N ARG A 37 4.34 11.86 4.18
CA ARG A 37 5.65 11.70 3.54
C ARG A 37 5.55 10.90 2.25
N PHE A 38 4.78 9.80 2.23
CA PHE A 38 4.51 9.01 1.04
C PHE A 38 3.95 9.87 -0.10
N TYR A 39 2.90 10.66 0.14
CA TYR A 39 2.30 11.50 -0.91
C TYR A 39 3.24 12.64 -1.33
N ASN A 40 4.01 13.22 -0.40
CA ASN A 40 5.02 14.22 -0.74
C ASN A 40 6.07 13.65 -1.70
N VAL A 41 6.62 12.46 -1.41
CA VAL A 41 7.61 11.80 -2.28
C VAL A 41 6.99 11.43 -3.63
N LEU A 42 5.76 10.89 -3.62
CA LEU A 42 5.06 10.51 -4.84
C LEU A 42 4.82 11.73 -5.75
N PHE A 43 4.35 12.84 -5.21
CA PHE A 43 4.03 14.03 -5.99
C PHE A 43 5.27 14.84 -6.40
N ASP A 44 6.35 14.78 -5.63
CA ASP A 44 7.64 15.39 -5.99
C ASP A 44 8.31 14.63 -7.16
N LYS A 45 8.36 13.30 -7.08
CA LYS A 45 9.04 12.47 -8.09
C LYS A 45 8.18 12.15 -9.30
N PHE A 46 6.86 12.09 -9.12
CA PHE A 46 5.90 11.69 -10.14
C PHE A 46 4.68 12.64 -10.12
N PRO A 47 4.86 13.90 -10.55
CA PRO A 47 3.83 14.95 -10.44
C PRO A 47 2.55 14.62 -11.20
N GLU A 48 2.60 13.73 -12.20
CA GLU A 48 1.40 13.25 -12.90
C GLU A 48 0.39 12.58 -11.94
N PHE A 49 0.84 12.07 -10.80
CA PHE A 49 -0.06 11.44 -9.83
C PHE A 49 -1.01 12.41 -9.16
N GLN A 50 -0.68 13.71 -9.11
CA GLN A 50 -1.59 14.73 -8.55
C GLN A 50 -2.94 14.74 -9.27
N THR A 51 -2.99 14.35 -10.55
CA THR A 51 -4.25 14.25 -11.32
C THR A 51 -5.20 13.16 -10.80
N PHE A 52 -4.67 12.13 -10.14
CA PHE A 52 -5.48 11.07 -9.52
C PHE A 52 -5.94 11.42 -8.10
N PHE A 53 -5.38 12.46 -7.49
CA PHE A 53 -5.60 12.79 -6.08
C PHE A 53 -5.96 14.27 -5.91
N PRO A 54 -7.25 14.62 -6.08
CA PRO A 54 -7.72 15.98 -5.83
C PRO A 54 -7.38 16.43 -4.40
N GLN A 55 -6.84 17.64 -4.25
CA GLN A 55 -6.40 18.18 -2.95
C GLN A 55 -7.52 18.15 -1.89
N SER A 56 -8.77 18.39 -2.30
CA SER A 56 -9.94 18.35 -1.41
C SER A 56 -10.25 16.98 -0.81
N GLN A 57 -9.70 15.90 -1.38
CA GLN A 57 -9.94 14.52 -0.94
C GLN A 57 -8.68 13.88 -0.34
N LEU A 58 -7.56 14.60 -0.30
CA LEU A 58 -6.26 14.04 0.06
C LEU A 58 -6.23 13.48 1.50
N SER A 59 -6.85 14.18 2.45
CA SER A 59 -6.98 13.69 3.83
C SER A 59 -7.77 12.37 3.93
N GLN A 60 -8.88 12.25 3.19
CA GLN A 60 -9.65 10.99 3.14
C GLN A 60 -8.83 9.87 2.52
N GLN A 61 -8.03 10.21 1.51
CA GLN A 61 -7.17 9.26 0.83
C GLN A 61 -5.98 8.81 1.69
N HIS A 62 -5.40 9.68 2.51
CA HIS A 62 -4.40 9.31 3.52
C HIS A 62 -4.97 8.25 4.46
N ALA A 63 -6.17 8.48 4.98
CA ALA A 63 -6.83 7.53 5.87
C ALA A 63 -7.20 6.21 5.15
N ALA A 64 -7.62 6.28 3.88
CA ALA A 64 -7.93 5.08 3.09
C ALA A 64 -6.68 4.24 2.80
N PHE A 65 -5.54 4.89 2.51
CA PHE A 65 -4.27 4.24 2.29
C PHE A 65 -3.79 3.49 3.54
N LEU A 66 -3.78 4.17 4.69
CA LEU A 66 -3.41 3.56 5.98
C LEU A 66 -4.30 2.37 6.34
N ARG A 67 -5.62 2.51 6.20
CA ARG A 67 -6.56 1.39 6.42
C ARG A 67 -6.29 0.21 5.48
N GLY A 68 -5.95 0.48 4.23
CA GLY A 68 -5.60 -0.54 3.24
C GLY A 68 -4.36 -1.33 3.64
N LEU A 69 -3.29 -0.63 4.03
CA LEU A 69 -2.06 -1.27 4.52
C LEU A 69 -2.32 -2.10 5.78
N HIS A 70 -3.04 -1.53 6.75
CA HIS A 70 -3.39 -2.24 7.99
C HIS A 70 -4.18 -3.53 7.71
N THR A 71 -5.17 -3.46 6.82
CA THR A 71 -5.96 -4.63 6.41
C THR A 71 -5.09 -5.70 5.75
N LEU A 72 -4.15 -5.29 4.90
CA LEU A 72 -3.23 -6.21 4.23
C LEU A 72 -2.29 -6.90 5.23
N VAL A 73 -1.70 -6.15 6.15
CA VAL A 73 -0.75 -6.68 7.15
C VAL A 73 -1.46 -7.63 8.13
N LEU A 74 -2.67 -7.28 8.60
CA LEU A 74 -3.43 -8.17 9.48
C LEU A 74 -3.91 -9.45 8.78
N GLY A 75 -4.26 -9.36 7.50
CA GLY A 75 -4.72 -10.52 6.73
C GLY A 75 -3.61 -11.35 6.07
N ILE A 76 -2.33 -11.01 6.28
CA ILE A 76 -1.21 -11.63 5.57
C ILE A 76 -1.01 -13.11 5.94
N GLU A 77 -1.43 -13.51 7.15
CA GLU A 77 -1.43 -14.90 7.63
C GLU A 77 -2.49 -15.75 6.92
N ASN A 78 -3.61 -15.13 6.51
CA ASN A 78 -4.73 -15.79 5.85
C ASN A 78 -5.06 -15.12 4.50
N PRO A 79 -4.18 -15.19 3.49
CA PRO A 79 -4.36 -14.46 2.23
C PRO A 79 -5.65 -14.80 1.46
N GLN A 80 -6.24 -15.97 1.71
CA GLN A 80 -7.51 -16.37 1.10
C GLN A 80 -8.67 -15.47 1.55
N GLU A 81 -8.64 -14.99 2.79
CA GLU A 81 -9.66 -14.08 3.33
C GLU A 81 -9.56 -12.68 2.70
N LEU A 82 -8.35 -12.26 2.33
CA LEU A 82 -8.12 -10.99 1.63
C LEU A 82 -8.57 -11.01 0.17
N ARG A 83 -8.78 -12.20 -0.42
CA ARG A 83 -9.00 -12.34 -1.87
C ARG A 83 -10.15 -11.49 -2.39
N SER A 84 -11.32 -11.55 -1.74
CA SER A 84 -12.51 -10.81 -2.18
C SER A 84 -12.30 -9.30 -2.08
N THR A 85 -11.67 -8.83 -1.02
CA THR A 85 -11.32 -7.43 -0.78
C THR A 85 -10.32 -6.91 -1.81
N LEU A 86 -9.26 -7.66 -2.10
CA LEU A 86 -8.23 -7.29 -3.07
C LEU A 86 -8.78 -7.24 -4.51
N VAL A 87 -9.67 -8.16 -4.88
CA VAL A 87 -10.34 -8.13 -6.19
C VAL A 87 -11.18 -6.85 -6.33
N GLN A 88 -12.03 -6.55 -5.35
CA GLN A 88 -12.85 -5.33 -5.36
C GLN A 88 -12.00 -4.05 -5.36
N LEU A 89 -10.88 -4.07 -4.63
CA LEU A 89 -9.92 -2.97 -4.64
C LEU A 89 -9.29 -2.79 -6.03
N GLY A 90 -8.86 -3.87 -6.68
CA GLY A 90 -8.32 -3.85 -8.04
C GLY A 90 -9.32 -3.31 -9.08
N GLU A 91 -10.59 -3.73 -8.99
CA GLU A 91 -11.66 -3.20 -9.85
C GLU A 91 -11.87 -1.69 -9.67
N ARG A 92 -11.82 -1.18 -8.43
CA ARG A 92 -11.85 0.27 -8.18
C ARG A 92 -10.67 0.99 -8.82
N HIS A 93 -9.46 0.46 -8.67
CA HIS A 93 -8.26 1.05 -9.28
C HIS A 93 -8.38 1.12 -10.81
N GLN A 94 -8.91 0.08 -11.46
CA GLN A 94 -9.19 0.13 -12.89
C GLN A 94 -10.21 1.23 -13.23
N ARG A 95 -11.29 1.37 -12.45
CA ARG A 95 -12.27 2.46 -12.64
C ARG A 95 -11.67 3.86 -12.45
N TYR A 96 -10.65 4.01 -11.62
CA TYR A 96 -9.89 5.25 -11.46
C TYR A 96 -8.90 5.51 -12.60
N GLY A 97 -8.81 4.63 -13.60
CA GLY A 97 -7.87 4.76 -14.71
C GLY A 97 -6.44 4.31 -14.37
N ILE A 98 -6.25 3.61 -13.24
CA ILE A 98 -4.94 3.10 -12.85
C ILE A 98 -4.53 1.94 -13.76
N LYS A 99 -3.27 1.97 -14.20
CA LYS A 99 -2.66 0.99 -15.11
C LYS A 99 -1.41 0.40 -14.45
N ASN A 100 -0.91 -0.72 -15.00
CA ASN A 100 0.28 -1.39 -14.50
C ASN A 100 1.49 -0.44 -14.34
N LYS A 101 1.66 0.53 -15.25
CA LYS A 101 2.73 1.54 -15.20
C LYS A 101 2.67 2.47 -13.98
N HIS A 102 1.54 2.56 -13.28
CA HIS A 102 1.39 3.43 -12.10
C HIS A 102 1.83 2.73 -10.80
N TYR A 103 2.02 1.40 -10.78
CA TYR A 103 2.45 0.70 -9.58
C TYR A 103 3.93 0.95 -9.22
N PRO A 104 4.90 0.95 -10.16
CA PRO A 104 6.30 1.18 -9.80
C PRO A 104 6.57 2.53 -9.11
N PRO A 105 6.00 3.68 -9.54
CA PRO A 105 6.11 4.94 -8.80
C PRO A 105 5.59 4.88 -7.35
N VAL A 106 4.46 4.18 -7.14
CA VAL A 106 3.88 3.97 -5.82
C VAL A 106 4.81 3.12 -4.95
N VAL A 107 5.38 2.05 -5.51
CA VAL A 107 6.37 1.21 -4.81
C VAL A 107 7.61 2.02 -4.46
N TYR A 108 8.10 2.88 -5.36
CA TYR A 108 9.23 3.76 -5.08
C TYR A 108 8.96 4.66 -3.86
N ALA A 109 7.82 5.36 -3.86
CA ALA A 109 7.46 6.24 -2.74
C ALA A 109 7.27 5.46 -1.43
N LEU A 110 6.67 4.26 -1.52
CA LEU A 110 6.49 3.35 -0.40
C LEU A 110 7.83 2.91 0.21
N MET A 111 8.76 2.43 -0.62
CA MET A 111 10.08 2.00 -0.16
C MET A 111 10.87 3.17 0.43
N HIS A 112 10.81 4.34 -0.18
CA HIS A 112 11.54 5.52 0.32
C HIS A 112 11.15 5.86 1.76
N PHE A 113 9.85 5.91 2.06
CA PHE A 113 9.45 6.21 3.43
C PHE A 113 9.68 5.02 4.37
N LEU A 114 9.49 3.76 3.93
CA LEU A 114 9.73 2.62 4.79
C LEU A 114 11.19 2.56 5.24
N THR A 115 12.14 2.89 4.35
CA THR A 115 13.55 3.04 4.72
C THR A 115 13.78 4.22 5.67
N GLU A 116 13.12 5.35 5.46
CA GLU A 116 13.26 6.54 6.30
C GLU A 116 12.78 6.32 7.74
N PHE A 117 11.69 5.58 7.94
CA PHE A 117 11.08 5.34 9.25
C PHE A 117 11.40 3.96 9.86
N GLY A 118 11.86 3.00 9.05
CA GLY A 118 12.19 1.65 9.50
C GLY A 118 13.54 1.52 10.20
N GLY A 119 14.42 2.52 10.08
CA GLY A 119 15.77 2.49 10.65
C GLY A 119 16.64 1.34 10.08
N ASP A 120 17.71 0.97 10.79
CA ASP A 120 18.63 -0.12 10.40
C ASP A 120 18.01 -1.53 10.50
N GLY A 121 16.71 -1.63 10.77
CA GLY A 121 15.99 -2.89 11.05
C GLY A 121 15.23 -3.50 9.86
N ILE A 122 15.37 -2.95 8.66
CA ILE A 122 14.82 -3.48 7.39
C ILE A 122 15.97 -3.86 6.45
#